data_AF-T1HWC4-F1
#
_entry.id   AF-T1HWC4-F1
#
_cell.length_a   1.000
_cell.length_b   1.000
_cell.length_c   1.000
_cell.angle_alpha   90.00
_cell.angle_beta   90.00
_cell.angle_gamma   90.00
#
_symmetry.space_group_name_H-M   'P 1'
#
loop_
_entity.id
_entity.type
_entity.pdbx_description
1 polymer ?
#
loop_
_entity_poly.entity_id
_entity_poly.type
_entity_poly.pdbx_seq_one_letter_code
_entity_poly.pdbx_strand_id
1 'polypeptide(L)'
;MANVEPAKMTDKEFNLLSSIIAALTPVKLTVDALCRKDANLLTADASLTFMLNTLSQQKSTIALELLEVLKSRILLRRTELSQILQYLQKGSKDVVEVFKRISKFTIIKKIVSLTKRLTHENLEDTEDMEVVQETSLPISFQISNETILESDKVNVNALKRKLQAAIDETLNTSPVPAFKKIPSLEQKIKDEITFFEKTGTKGTYLQNVYDFLMTIVPTSVESERAFSAAGYICTKIRSSLDDEMIDCLCFLRAYFNKQNASY
;
A
#
# COMPACT_ATOMS: atom_id res chain seq x y z
N MET A 1 -55.40 -43.60 19.54
CA MET A 1 -54.10 -43.20 18.97
C MET A 1 -54.40 -42.24 17.83
N ALA A 2 -54.18 -40.94 18.03
CA ALA A 2 -54.38 -39.95 16.98
C ALA A 2 -53.23 -40.08 15.97
N ASN A 3 -53.58 -40.41 14.73
CA ASN A 3 -52.65 -40.50 13.62
C ASN A 3 -52.25 -39.06 13.26
N VAL A 4 -51.06 -38.63 13.70
CA VAL A 4 -50.49 -37.34 13.31
C VAL A 4 -50.06 -37.51 11.85
N GLU A 5 -50.89 -37.03 10.91
CA GLU A 5 -50.47 -36.93 9.52
C GLU A 5 -49.19 -36.09 9.45
N PRO A 6 -48.13 -36.56 8.76
CA PRO A 6 -46.94 -35.75 8.58
C PRO A 6 -47.33 -34.49 7.79
N ALA A 7 -47.07 -33.32 8.37
CA ALA A 7 -47.35 -32.03 7.75
C ALA A 7 -46.71 -32.00 6.34
N LYS A 8 -47.55 -32.03 5.30
CA LYS A 8 -47.10 -31.93 3.92
C LYS A 8 -46.67 -30.50 3.66
N MET A 9 -45.38 -30.33 3.38
CA MET A 9 -44.80 -29.05 3.00
C MET A 9 -45.53 -28.50 1.77
N THR A 10 -45.93 -27.23 1.84
CA THR A 10 -46.65 -26.57 0.75
C THR A 10 -45.67 -26.25 -0.39
N ASP A 11 -46.11 -26.33 -1.65
CA ASP A 11 -45.27 -26.00 -2.82
C ASP A 11 -44.64 -24.59 -2.73
N LYS A 12 -45.33 -23.65 -2.07
CA LYS A 12 -44.81 -22.30 -1.77
C LYS A 12 -43.60 -22.33 -0.83
N GLU A 13 -43.65 -23.14 0.22
CA GLU A 13 -42.55 -23.30 1.18
C GLU A 13 -41.35 -23.99 0.49
N PHE A 14 -41.62 -24.98 -0.36
CA PHE A 14 -40.59 -25.70 -1.10
C PHE A 14 -39.86 -24.77 -2.10
N ASN A 15 -40.61 -23.93 -2.81
CA ASN A 15 -40.05 -22.92 -3.72
C ASN A 15 -39.26 -21.85 -2.97
N LEU A 16 -39.72 -21.44 -1.77
CA LEU A 16 -38.97 -20.52 -0.92
C LEU A 16 -37.64 -21.15 -0.50
N LEU A 17 -37.64 -22.39 0.01
CA LEU A 17 -36.42 -23.09 0.42
C LEU A 17 -35.44 -23.26 -0.74
N SER A 18 -35.95 -23.61 -1.93
CA SER A 18 -35.15 -23.70 -3.15
C SER A 18 -34.51 -22.36 -3.52
N SER A 19 -35.23 -21.25 -3.35
CA SER A 19 -34.69 -19.91 -3.58
C SER A 19 -33.60 -19.52 -2.57
N ILE A 20 -33.75 -19.92 -1.30
CA ILE A 20 -32.73 -19.72 -0.26
C ILE A 20 -31.46 -20.51 -0.57
N ILE A 21 -31.59 -21.79 -0.92
CA ILE A 21 -30.45 -22.65 -1.27
C ILE A 21 -29.71 -22.09 -2.49
N ALA A 22 -30.45 -21.66 -3.52
CA ALA A 22 -29.87 -21.01 -4.69
C ALA A 22 -29.08 -19.74 -4.33
N ALA A 23 -29.60 -18.89 -3.43
CA ALA A 23 -28.92 -17.68 -2.98
C ALA A 23 -27.68 -17.97 -2.10
N LEU A 24 -27.72 -19.02 -1.28
CA LEU A 24 -26.59 -19.38 -0.40
C LEU A 24 -25.47 -20.12 -1.12
N THR A 25 -25.76 -20.77 -2.26
CA THR A 25 -24.76 -21.51 -3.05
C THR A 25 -23.56 -20.65 -3.49
N PRO A 26 -23.72 -19.47 -4.13
CA PRO A 26 -22.59 -18.62 -4.48
C PRO A 26 -21.85 -18.10 -3.24
N VAL A 27 -22.56 -17.83 -2.14
CA VAL A 27 -21.93 -17.40 -0.88
C VAL A 27 -21.01 -18.47 -0.33
N LYS A 28 -21.47 -19.73 -0.30
CA LYS A 28 -20.65 -20.86 0.14
C LYS A 28 -19.38 -20.99 -0.69
N LEU A 29 -19.50 -21.01 -2.02
CA LEU A 29 -18.35 -21.13 -2.92
C LEU A 29 -17.34 -20.00 -2.74
N THR A 30 -17.82 -18.78 -2.52
CA THR A 30 -16.95 -17.62 -2.26
C THR A 30 -16.28 -17.71 -0.90
N VAL A 31 -16.97 -18.15 0.15
CA VAL A 31 -16.35 -18.38 1.46
C VAL A 31 -15.28 -19.46 1.37
N ASP A 32 -15.56 -20.58 0.72
CA ASP A 32 -14.58 -21.65 0.51
C ASP A 32 -13.35 -21.13 -0.27
N ALA A 33 -13.57 -20.24 -1.25
CA ALA A 33 -12.50 -19.59 -2.00
C ALA A 33 -11.64 -18.65 -1.15
N LEU A 34 -12.27 -17.87 -0.26
CA LEU A 34 -11.58 -16.94 0.64
C LEU A 34 -10.80 -17.65 1.76
N CYS A 35 -11.18 -18.89 2.08
CA CYS A 35 -10.56 -19.71 3.12
C CYS A 35 -9.44 -20.61 2.59
N ARG A 36 -9.08 -20.54 1.30
CA ARG A 36 -7.96 -21.33 0.76
C ARG A 36 -6.62 -20.78 1.25
N LYS A 37 -5.62 -21.66 1.32
CA LYS A 37 -4.26 -21.31 1.77
C LYS A 37 -3.52 -20.39 0.78
N ASP A 38 -3.85 -20.46 -0.49
CA ASP A 38 -3.30 -19.64 -1.57
C ASP A 38 -4.07 -18.34 -1.81
N ALA A 39 -5.10 -18.05 -0.99
CA ALA A 39 -5.91 -16.86 -1.14
C ALA A 39 -5.11 -15.60 -0.77
N ASN A 40 -5.12 -14.63 -1.67
CA ASN A 40 -4.59 -13.29 -1.50
C ASN A 40 -5.68 -12.24 -1.80
N LEU A 41 -5.34 -10.96 -1.67
CA LEU A 41 -6.28 -9.87 -1.90
C LEU A 41 -6.86 -9.85 -3.34
N LEU A 42 -6.12 -10.28 -4.36
CA LEU A 42 -6.63 -10.35 -5.74
C LEU A 42 -7.67 -11.46 -5.91
N THR A 43 -7.34 -12.66 -5.43
CA THR A 43 -8.27 -13.80 -5.49
C THR A 43 -9.52 -13.56 -4.66
N ALA A 44 -9.38 -12.85 -3.54
CA ALA A 44 -10.49 -12.45 -2.70
C ALA A 44 -11.44 -11.51 -3.45
N ASP A 45 -10.90 -10.47 -4.09
CA ASP A 45 -11.69 -9.54 -4.89
C ASP A 45 -12.39 -10.21 -6.06
N ALA A 46 -11.71 -11.12 -6.75
CA ALA A 46 -12.31 -11.91 -7.82
C ALA A 46 -13.47 -12.78 -7.30
N SER A 47 -13.29 -13.43 -6.14
CA SER A 47 -14.29 -14.30 -5.52
C SER A 47 -15.51 -13.52 -5.01
N LEU A 48 -15.29 -12.33 -4.45
CA LEU A 48 -16.35 -11.42 -4.01
C LEU A 48 -17.11 -10.83 -5.21
N THR A 49 -16.40 -10.44 -6.26
CA THR A 49 -17.00 -9.96 -7.51
C THR A 49 -17.88 -11.04 -8.14
N PHE A 50 -17.37 -12.28 -8.21
CA PHE A 50 -18.14 -13.44 -8.66
C PHE A 50 -19.44 -13.59 -7.86
N MET A 51 -19.36 -13.60 -6.52
CA MET A 51 -20.53 -13.73 -5.64
C MET A 51 -21.59 -12.67 -5.93
N LEU A 52 -21.18 -11.40 -5.97
CA LEU A 52 -22.10 -10.28 -6.16
C LEU A 52 -22.76 -10.33 -7.55
N ASN A 53 -22.00 -10.69 -8.58
CA ASN A 53 -22.54 -10.84 -9.93
C ASN A 53 -23.47 -12.06 -10.06
N THR A 54 -23.18 -13.17 -9.39
CA THR A 54 -24.05 -14.34 -9.41
C THR A 54 -25.34 -14.08 -8.66
N LEU A 55 -25.29 -13.41 -7.50
CA LEU A 55 -26.48 -13.03 -6.74
C LEU A 55 -27.36 -12.04 -7.53
N SER A 56 -26.77 -11.09 -8.25
CA SER A 56 -27.54 -10.12 -9.04
C SER A 56 -28.29 -10.77 -10.20
N GLN A 57 -27.74 -11.84 -10.78
CA GLN A 57 -28.36 -12.59 -11.87
C GLN A 57 -29.56 -13.44 -11.43
N GLN A 58 -29.60 -13.89 -10.16
CA GLN A 58 -30.66 -14.76 -9.65
C GLN A 58 -32.02 -14.04 -9.50
N LYS A 59 -32.04 -12.70 -9.41
CA LYS A 59 -33.25 -11.84 -9.35
C LYS A 59 -34.32 -12.21 -8.31
N SER A 60 -34.07 -13.18 -7.42
CA SER A 60 -34.97 -13.50 -6.32
C SER A 60 -34.89 -12.39 -5.27
N THR A 61 -35.99 -12.16 -4.54
CA THR A 61 -36.05 -11.14 -3.48
C THR A 61 -34.95 -11.35 -2.43
N ILE A 62 -34.77 -12.60 -2.00
CA ILE A 62 -33.74 -12.99 -1.02
C ILE A 62 -32.34 -12.75 -1.57
N ALA A 63 -32.06 -13.10 -2.83
CA ALA A 63 -30.73 -12.91 -3.41
C ALA A 63 -30.37 -11.42 -3.53
N LEU A 64 -31.35 -10.56 -3.88
CA LEU A 64 -31.15 -9.12 -3.98
C LEU A 64 -30.96 -8.47 -2.61
N GLU A 65 -31.75 -8.86 -1.61
CA GLU A 65 -31.58 -8.38 -0.24
C GLU A 65 -30.22 -8.80 0.34
N LEU A 66 -29.84 -10.07 0.14
CA LEU A 66 -28.55 -10.60 0.54
C LEU A 66 -27.41 -9.88 -0.18
N LEU A 67 -27.55 -9.59 -1.47
CA LEU A 67 -26.56 -8.84 -2.25
C LEU A 67 -26.31 -7.46 -1.65
N GLU A 68 -27.35 -6.68 -1.36
CA GLU A 68 -27.20 -5.32 -0.82
C GLU A 68 -26.56 -5.34 0.58
N VAL A 69 -26.98 -6.27 1.44
CA VAL A 69 -26.38 -6.44 2.77
C VAL A 69 -24.92 -6.87 2.66
N LEU A 70 -24.59 -7.84 1.80
CA LEU A 70 -23.20 -8.28 1.63
C LEU A 70 -22.34 -7.17 1.03
N LYS A 71 -22.83 -6.47 0.00
CA LYS A 71 -22.12 -5.36 -0.65
C LYS A 71 -21.78 -4.26 0.35
N SER A 72 -22.75 -3.85 1.18
CA SER A 72 -22.51 -2.85 2.23
C SER A 72 -21.48 -3.33 3.27
N ARG A 73 -21.57 -4.58 3.72
CA ARG A 73 -20.61 -5.16 4.69
C ARG A 73 -19.19 -5.29 4.12
N ILE A 74 -19.06 -5.67 2.85
CA ILE A 74 -17.76 -5.77 2.17
C ILE A 74 -17.13 -4.39 2.06
N LEU A 75 -17.89 -3.37 1.67
CA LEU A 75 -17.38 -2.00 1.53
C LEU A 75 -16.85 -1.43 2.85
N LEU A 76 -17.42 -1.81 3.99
CA LEU A 76 -16.94 -1.39 5.31
C LEU A 76 -15.61 -2.01 5.72
N ARG A 77 -15.29 -3.22 5.24
CA ARG A 77 -14.09 -3.98 5.64
C ARG A 77 -12.97 -3.92 4.62
N ARG A 78 -13.30 -3.66 3.35
CA ARG A 78 -12.34 -3.61 2.25
C ARG A 78 -11.36 -2.46 2.47
N THR A 79 -10.07 -2.76 2.40
CA THR A 79 -9.01 -1.77 2.51
C THR A 79 -8.57 -1.25 1.15
N GLU A 80 -7.85 -0.13 1.16
CA GLU A 80 -7.25 0.47 -0.04
C GLU A 80 -6.17 -0.44 -0.67
N LEU A 81 -5.59 -1.35 0.12
CA LEU A 81 -4.50 -2.23 -0.29
C LEU A 81 -4.89 -3.16 -1.44
N SER A 82 -6.12 -3.69 -1.42
CA SER A 82 -6.60 -4.57 -2.50
C SER A 82 -6.63 -3.85 -3.85
N GLN A 83 -6.97 -2.56 -3.85
CA GLN A 83 -7.00 -1.76 -5.08
C GLN A 83 -5.61 -1.37 -5.56
N ILE A 84 -4.70 -1.06 -4.63
CA ILE A 84 -3.30 -0.82 -4.97
C ILE A 84 -2.71 -2.08 -5.60
N LEU A 85 -2.99 -3.25 -5.04
CA LEU A 85 -2.53 -4.52 -5.61
C LEU A 85 -3.13 -4.78 -7.01
N GLN A 86 -4.43 -4.51 -7.21
CA GLN A 86 -5.05 -4.59 -8.54
C GLN A 86 -4.39 -3.62 -9.54
N TYR A 87 -4.12 -2.39 -9.12
CA TYR A 87 -3.44 -1.39 -9.95
C TYR A 87 -2.03 -1.86 -10.31
N LEU A 88 -1.27 -2.39 -9.35
CA LEU A 88 0.05 -2.94 -9.62
C LEU A 88 -0.02 -4.19 -10.51
N GLN A 89 -1.11 -4.95 -10.51
CA GLN A 89 -1.25 -6.14 -11.37
C GLN A 89 -1.62 -5.81 -12.82
N LYS A 90 -2.63 -4.97 -13.04
CA LYS A 90 -3.24 -4.73 -14.36
C LYS A 90 -3.02 -3.30 -14.89
N GLY A 91 -2.36 -2.43 -14.12
CA GLY A 91 -2.27 -1.01 -14.42
C GLY A 91 -3.62 -0.29 -14.26
N SER A 92 -3.72 0.92 -14.82
CA SER A 92 -4.92 1.77 -14.72
C SER A 92 -6.14 1.27 -15.51
N LYS A 93 -6.04 0.13 -16.22
CA LYS A 93 -6.99 -0.22 -17.29
C LYS A 93 -8.21 -1.02 -16.82
N ASP A 94 -8.22 -1.58 -15.62
CA ASP A 94 -9.19 -2.66 -15.31
C ASP A 94 -9.54 -2.76 -13.82
N VAL A 95 -9.99 -1.65 -13.22
CA VAL A 95 -10.57 -1.69 -11.87
C VAL A 95 -12.05 -2.02 -12.01
N VAL A 96 -12.41 -3.24 -11.59
CA VAL A 96 -13.78 -3.75 -11.53
C VAL A 96 -14.70 -2.72 -10.85
N GLU A 97 -15.75 -2.28 -11.57
CA GLU A 97 -16.66 -1.19 -11.15
C GLU A 97 -17.40 -1.44 -9.83
N VAL A 98 -17.40 -2.68 -9.35
CA VAL A 98 -18.08 -3.08 -8.11
C VAL A 98 -17.55 -2.33 -6.88
N PHE A 99 -16.28 -1.88 -6.91
CA PHE A 99 -15.63 -1.22 -5.79
C PHE A 99 -15.12 0.19 -6.15
N LYS A 100 -15.25 1.13 -5.20
CA LYS A 100 -14.88 2.55 -5.40
C LYS A 100 -13.42 2.69 -5.80
N ARG A 101 -13.14 3.28 -6.97
CA ARG A 101 -11.77 3.55 -7.44
C ARG A 101 -11.07 4.60 -6.57
N ILE A 102 -9.85 4.29 -6.15
CA ILE A 102 -8.97 5.22 -5.44
C ILE A 102 -8.19 6.11 -6.43
N SER A 103 -7.89 7.34 -6.02
CA SER A 103 -7.11 8.28 -6.85
C SER A 103 -5.65 7.85 -7.00
N LYS A 104 -5.03 8.18 -8.14
CA LYS A 104 -3.60 7.93 -8.37
C LYS A 104 -2.71 8.58 -7.30
N PHE A 105 -3.09 9.76 -6.81
CA PHE A 105 -2.41 10.44 -5.72
C PHE A 105 -2.40 9.61 -4.42
N THR A 106 -3.55 9.04 -4.04
CA THR A 106 -3.66 8.18 -2.86
C THR A 106 -2.83 6.91 -3.01
N ILE A 107 -2.81 6.31 -4.22
CA ILE A 107 -1.97 5.14 -4.53
C ILE A 107 -0.50 5.48 -4.31
N ILE A 108 0.00 6.58 -4.89
CA ILE A 108 1.38 7.04 -4.72
C ILE A 108 1.70 7.25 -3.23
N LYS A 109 0.88 8.01 -2.51
CA LYS A 109 1.09 8.30 -1.09
C LYS A 109 1.17 7.02 -0.26
N LYS A 110 0.34 6.03 -0.56
CA LYS A 110 0.33 4.77 0.17
C LYS A 110 1.51 3.88 -0.18
N ILE A 111 1.90 3.81 -1.45
CA ILE A 111 3.12 3.11 -1.89
C ILE A 111 4.34 3.72 -1.19
N VAL A 112 4.49 5.05 -1.18
CA VAL A 112 5.58 5.73 -0.45
C VAL A 112 5.59 5.33 1.03
N SER A 113 4.43 5.35 1.69
CA SER A 113 4.31 4.95 3.11
C SER A 113 4.67 3.47 3.34
N LEU A 114 4.29 2.58 2.42
CA LEU A 114 4.63 1.15 2.50
C LEU A 114 6.11 0.92 2.25
N THR A 115 6.68 1.58 1.24
CA THR A 115 8.11 1.48 0.92
C THR A 115 8.95 1.92 2.12
N LYS A 116 8.68 3.08 2.72
CA LYS A 116 9.38 3.53 3.94
C LYS A 116 9.34 2.50 5.08
N ARG A 117 8.18 1.85 5.27
CA ARG A 117 8.01 0.79 6.29
C ARG A 117 8.78 -0.48 5.96
N LEU A 118 8.90 -0.85 4.69
CA LEU A 118 9.56 -2.08 4.24
C LEU A 118 11.09 -1.94 4.21
N THR A 119 11.59 -0.77 3.82
CA THR A 119 13.04 -0.52 3.73
C THR A 119 13.66 -0.12 5.07
N HIS A 120 12.86 0.05 6.13
CA HIS A 120 13.28 0.66 7.39
C HIS A 120 14.06 1.96 7.18
N GLU A 121 13.80 2.66 6.07
CA GLU A 121 14.24 4.04 5.87
C GLU A 121 13.37 4.92 6.77
N ASN A 122 13.64 4.87 8.07
CA ASN A 122 13.68 6.09 8.87
C ASN A 122 14.85 6.89 8.30
N LEU A 123 14.63 7.50 7.11
CA LEU A 123 15.26 8.78 6.87
C LEU A 123 14.65 9.66 7.95
N GLU A 124 15.33 9.73 9.09
CA GLU A 124 15.49 11.01 9.76
C GLU A 124 15.62 12.01 8.61
N ASP A 125 14.67 12.94 8.55
CA ASP A 125 14.95 14.20 7.88
C ASP A 125 16.15 14.77 8.66
N THR A 126 17.37 14.32 8.36
CA THR A 126 18.59 14.96 8.80
C THR A 126 18.63 16.26 8.03
N GLU A 127 17.90 17.24 8.55
CA GLU A 127 18.16 18.65 8.35
C GLU A 127 19.51 19.08 8.96
N ASP A 128 20.28 18.15 9.52
CA ASP A 128 21.58 18.42 10.11
C ASP A 128 22.71 17.91 9.20
N MET A 129 23.09 18.73 8.22
CA MET A 129 24.48 18.74 7.76
C MET A 129 25.24 19.73 8.64
N GLU A 130 26.07 19.15 9.52
CA GLU A 130 27.11 19.80 10.29
C GLU A 130 27.86 20.85 9.44
N VAL A 131 27.68 22.12 9.79
CA VAL A 131 28.63 23.17 9.39
C VAL A 131 29.79 23.09 10.38
N VAL A 132 30.80 22.28 10.04
CA VAL A 132 32.13 22.44 10.64
C VAL A 132 32.73 23.71 10.05
N GLN A 133 32.99 24.67 10.93
CA GLN A 133 33.69 25.92 10.67
C GLN A 133 35.00 25.69 9.92
N GLU A 134 35.22 26.43 8.84
CA GLU A 134 36.52 27.09 8.67
C GLU A 134 36.33 28.60 8.55
N THR A 135 37.02 29.25 9.46
CA THR A 135 37.14 30.67 9.72
C THR A 135 37.86 31.42 8.60
N SER A 136 37.28 32.52 8.14
CA SER A 136 38.02 33.79 7.98
C SER A 136 37.07 34.96 7.81
N LEU A 137 37.13 35.88 8.77
CA LEU A 137 36.38 37.13 8.86
C LEU A 137 36.58 38.03 7.62
N PRO A 138 35.58 38.84 7.21
CA PRO A 138 35.78 39.82 6.17
C PRO A 138 36.63 40.98 6.70
N ILE A 139 37.86 41.09 6.19
CA ILE A 139 38.73 42.24 6.42
C ILE A 139 38.13 43.43 5.67
N SER A 140 37.53 44.35 6.42
CA SER A 140 37.22 45.70 5.96
C SER A 140 38.52 46.48 5.82
N PHE A 141 39.00 46.71 4.59
CA PHE A 141 39.97 47.77 4.32
C PHE A 141 39.23 49.02 3.88
N GLN A 142 38.99 49.91 4.85
CA GLN A 142 38.77 51.33 4.58
C GLN A 142 40.11 51.92 4.13
N ILE A 143 40.14 52.54 2.95
CA ILE A 143 41.22 53.47 2.59
C ILE A 143 40.58 54.84 2.45
N SER A 144 40.89 55.67 3.43
CA SER A 144 40.58 57.08 3.52
C SER A 144 41.42 57.89 2.53
N ASN A 145 40.74 58.77 1.81
CA ASN A 145 41.12 60.09 1.26
C ASN A 145 42.56 60.32 0.80
N GLU A 146 42.73 60.80 -0.45
CA GLU A 146 43.42 62.08 -0.70
C GLU A 146 43.22 62.58 -2.15
N THR A 147 43.31 63.89 -2.28
CA THR A 147 42.94 64.76 -3.40
C THR A 147 43.72 64.46 -4.68
N ILE A 148 43.03 64.17 -5.79
CA ILE A 148 43.64 64.05 -7.13
C ILE A 148 42.96 65.01 -8.11
N LEU A 149 43.79 65.77 -8.82
CA LEU A 149 43.46 66.77 -9.84
C LEU A 149 42.52 66.20 -10.93
N GLU A 150 41.63 67.06 -11.45
CA GLU A 150 40.49 66.68 -12.30
C GLU A 150 40.83 66.04 -13.65
N SER A 151 42.10 66.02 -14.08
CA SER A 151 42.51 65.45 -15.37
C SER A 151 42.65 63.92 -15.41
N ASP A 152 42.81 63.24 -14.26
CA ASP A 152 43.11 61.79 -14.22
C ASP A 152 41.90 60.89 -13.91
N LYS A 153 40.74 61.46 -13.56
CA LYS A 153 39.51 60.70 -13.20
C LYS A 153 38.92 59.92 -14.36
N VAL A 154 39.14 60.35 -15.60
CA VAL A 154 38.59 59.69 -16.80
C VAL A 154 39.29 58.36 -17.07
N ASN A 155 40.60 58.28 -16.79
CA ASN A 155 41.41 57.09 -17.07
C ASN A 155 41.21 56.00 -16.00
N VAL A 156 41.13 56.38 -14.72
CA VAL A 156 40.90 55.43 -13.61
C VAL A 156 39.50 54.80 -13.69
N ASN A 157 38.48 55.57 -14.07
CA ASN A 157 37.12 55.03 -14.25
C ASN A 157 37.02 54.09 -15.47
N ALA A 158 37.74 54.38 -16.56
CA ALA A 158 37.82 53.48 -17.70
C ALA A 158 38.52 52.16 -17.34
N LEU A 159 39.57 52.23 -16.51
CA LEU A 159 40.29 51.05 -16.03
C LEU A 159 39.44 50.22 -15.05
N LYS A 160 38.70 50.87 -14.14
CA LYS A 160 37.74 50.19 -13.25
C LYS A 160 36.65 49.46 -14.02
N ARG A 161 36.13 50.05 -15.11
CA ARG A 161 35.13 49.37 -15.97
C ARG A 161 35.71 48.17 -16.70
N LYS A 162 36.96 48.27 -17.19
CA LYS A 162 37.64 47.12 -17.82
C LYS A 162 37.93 46.01 -16.81
N LEU A 163 38.34 46.36 -15.59
CA LEU A 163 38.55 45.41 -14.51
C LEU A 163 37.24 44.71 -14.12
N GLN A 164 36.15 45.48 -13.98
CA GLN A 164 34.84 44.93 -13.67
C GLN A 164 34.34 44.02 -14.80
N ALA A 165 34.51 44.43 -16.07
CA ALA A 165 34.15 43.60 -17.22
C ALA A 165 34.95 42.30 -17.30
N ALA A 166 36.25 42.34 -16.98
CA ALA A 166 37.08 41.13 -16.92
C ALA A 166 36.66 40.20 -15.77
N ILE A 167 36.31 40.77 -14.60
CA ILE A 167 35.78 40.02 -13.45
C ILE A 167 34.44 39.35 -13.82
N ASP A 168 33.52 40.11 -14.42
CA ASP A 168 32.21 39.63 -14.84
C ASP A 168 32.33 38.56 -15.96
N GLU A 169 33.30 38.70 -16.86
CA GLU A 169 33.61 37.70 -17.90
C GLU A 169 34.16 36.39 -17.29
N THR A 170 35.03 36.46 -16.27
CA THR A 170 35.48 35.27 -15.52
C THR A 170 34.37 34.62 -14.69
N LEU A 171 33.47 35.41 -14.10
CA LEU A 171 32.35 34.89 -13.30
C LEU A 171 31.25 34.22 -14.16
N ASN A 172 31.18 34.53 -15.46
CA ASN A 172 30.23 33.93 -16.40
C ASN A 172 30.75 32.63 -17.07
N THR A 173 31.79 32.00 -16.53
CA THR A 173 32.25 30.70 -17.02
C THR A 173 31.33 29.56 -16.53
N SER A 174 30.47 29.11 -17.46
CA SER A 174 29.60 27.93 -17.37
C SER A 174 28.52 27.99 -16.27
N PRO A 175 27.25 27.64 -16.56
CA PRO A 175 26.30 27.38 -15.49
C PRO A 175 26.88 26.26 -14.63
N VAL A 176 27.20 26.59 -13.38
CA VAL A 176 27.42 25.59 -12.33
C VAL A 176 26.24 24.63 -12.44
N PRO A 177 26.44 23.31 -12.63
CA PRO A 177 25.33 22.39 -12.68
C PRO A 177 24.60 22.56 -11.35
N ALA A 178 23.40 23.15 -11.40
CA ALA A 178 22.53 23.24 -10.25
C ALA A 178 22.50 21.84 -9.65
N PHE A 179 22.96 21.69 -8.41
CA PHE A 179 22.93 20.42 -7.70
C PHE A 179 21.52 19.86 -7.89
N LYS A 180 21.39 18.79 -8.70
CA LYS A 180 20.11 18.12 -8.85
C LYS A 180 19.79 17.62 -7.45
N LYS A 181 18.84 18.27 -6.78
CA LYS A 181 18.29 17.80 -5.51
C LYS A 181 18.10 16.30 -5.66
N ILE A 182 18.73 15.52 -4.77
CA ILE A 182 18.59 14.07 -4.76
C ILE A 182 17.08 13.80 -4.85
N PRO A 183 16.60 13.07 -5.89
CA PRO A 183 15.17 12.95 -6.11
C PRO A 183 14.57 12.31 -4.88
N SER A 184 13.58 12.99 -4.30
CA SER A 184 12.84 12.48 -3.15
C SER A 184 12.27 11.10 -3.49
N LEU A 185 12.11 10.23 -2.49
CA LEU A 185 11.54 8.89 -2.68
C LEU A 185 10.20 8.94 -3.42
N GLU A 186 9.40 9.97 -3.16
CA GLU A 186 8.15 10.22 -3.87
C GLU A 186 8.35 10.47 -5.37
N GLN A 187 9.40 11.21 -5.76
CA GLN A 187 9.71 11.44 -7.17
C GLN A 187 10.16 10.15 -7.85
N LYS A 188 11.02 9.36 -7.19
CA LYS A 188 11.44 8.04 -7.71
C LYS A 188 10.24 7.12 -7.94
N ILE A 189 9.30 7.07 -6.99
CA ILE A 189 8.08 6.25 -7.11
C ILE A 189 7.16 6.80 -8.21
N LYS A 190 7.01 8.12 -8.34
CA LYS A 190 6.24 8.74 -9.44
C LYS A 190 6.82 8.37 -10.79
N ASP A 191 8.13 8.48 -10.94
CA ASP A 191 8.83 8.15 -12.18
C ASP A 191 8.65 6.65 -12.50
N GLU A 192 8.80 5.77 -11.50
CA GLU A 192 8.58 4.33 -11.66
C GLU A 192 7.13 3.97 -12.02
N ILE A 193 6.15 4.67 -11.45
CA ILE A 193 4.73 4.49 -11.82
C ILE A 193 4.49 4.92 -13.27
N THR A 194 5.06 6.05 -13.71
CA THR A 194 4.93 6.47 -15.11
C THR A 194 5.61 5.50 -16.07
N PHE A 195 6.70 4.88 -15.64
CA PHE A 195 7.38 3.81 -16.39
C PHE A 195 6.53 2.55 -16.45
N PHE A 196 5.97 2.12 -15.32
CA PHE A 196 5.07 0.97 -15.22
C PHE A 196 3.83 1.11 -16.11
N GLU A 197 3.22 2.29 -16.17
CA GLU A 197 2.06 2.52 -17.04
C GLU A 197 2.39 2.45 -18.54
N LYS A 198 3.63 2.76 -18.92
CA LYS A 198 4.09 2.75 -20.32
C LYS A 198 4.56 1.36 -20.76
N THR A 199 5.37 0.70 -19.94
CA THR A 199 6.08 -0.53 -20.29
C THR A 199 5.42 -1.78 -19.71
N GLY A 200 4.59 -1.64 -18.66
CA GLY A 200 3.96 -2.75 -17.94
C GLY A 200 4.89 -3.46 -16.94
N THR A 201 6.16 -3.08 -16.87
CA THR A 201 7.17 -3.64 -15.97
C THR A 201 7.28 -2.82 -14.68
N LYS A 202 7.35 -3.52 -13.54
CA LYS A 202 7.52 -2.92 -12.21
C LYS A 202 9.01 -2.73 -11.96
N GLY A 203 9.41 -1.60 -11.41
CA GLY A 203 10.76 -1.45 -10.88
C GLY A 203 10.86 -2.04 -9.48
N THR A 204 11.98 -1.79 -8.82
CA THR A 204 12.29 -2.40 -7.52
C THR A 204 11.32 -1.98 -6.42
N TYR A 205 10.95 -0.70 -6.33
CA TYR A 205 10.08 -0.23 -5.25
C TYR A 205 8.65 -0.76 -5.42
N LEU A 206 8.12 -0.73 -6.65
CA LEU A 206 6.80 -1.28 -6.93
C LEU A 206 6.76 -2.80 -6.80
N GLN A 207 7.84 -3.50 -7.18
CA GLN A 207 7.93 -4.94 -7.01
C GLN A 207 7.95 -5.33 -5.53
N ASN A 208 8.73 -4.65 -4.69
CA ASN A 208 8.75 -4.91 -3.25
C ASN A 208 7.38 -4.71 -2.60
N VAL A 209 6.68 -3.63 -2.97
CA VAL A 209 5.33 -3.38 -2.47
C VAL A 209 4.34 -4.42 -3.00
N TYR A 210 4.46 -4.82 -4.27
CA TYR A 210 3.64 -5.88 -4.86
C TYR A 210 3.84 -7.21 -4.13
N ASP A 211 5.08 -7.64 -3.93
CA ASP A 211 5.41 -8.89 -3.24
C ASP A 211 4.90 -8.87 -1.80
N PHE A 212 5.06 -7.75 -1.08
CA PHE A 212 4.48 -7.58 0.25
C PHE A 212 2.95 -7.72 0.22
N LEU A 213 2.27 -7.03 -0.69
CA LEU A 213 0.81 -7.09 -0.79
C LEU A 213 0.30 -8.49 -1.16
N MET A 214 1.08 -9.27 -1.91
CA MET A 214 0.77 -10.68 -2.24
C MET A 214 0.83 -11.60 -1.02
N THR A 215 1.56 -11.25 0.04
CA THR A 215 1.60 -12.03 1.29
C THR A 215 0.38 -11.83 2.19
N ILE A 216 -0.45 -10.81 1.91
CA ILE A 216 -1.60 -10.49 2.76
C ILE A 216 -2.73 -11.50 2.50
N VAL A 217 -2.99 -12.32 3.52
CA VAL A 217 -4.12 -13.25 3.53
C VAL A 217 -5.42 -12.47 3.75
N PRO A 218 -6.49 -12.75 2.96
CA PRO A 218 -7.72 -11.97 3.01
C PRO A 218 -8.61 -12.31 4.22
N THR A 219 -8.35 -13.42 4.92
CA THR A 219 -9.15 -13.90 6.05
C THR A 219 -8.27 -14.38 7.22
N SER A 220 -8.82 -14.35 8.42
CA SER A 220 -8.19 -14.81 9.66
C SER A 220 -8.35 -16.32 9.92
N VAL A 221 -8.89 -17.07 8.94
CA VAL A 221 -9.35 -18.46 9.16
C VAL A 221 -8.22 -19.40 9.58
N GLU A 222 -7.00 -19.24 9.06
CA GLU A 222 -5.88 -20.08 9.47
C GLU A 222 -5.48 -19.83 10.93
N SER A 223 -5.44 -18.57 11.35
CA SER A 223 -5.21 -18.21 12.75
C SER A 223 -6.35 -18.72 13.65
N GLU A 224 -7.61 -18.57 13.22
CA GLU A 224 -8.77 -19.08 13.96
C GLU A 224 -8.73 -20.61 14.11
N ARG A 225 -8.32 -21.36 13.09
CA ARG A 225 -8.11 -22.82 13.18
C ARG A 225 -6.99 -23.17 14.16
N ALA A 226 -5.90 -22.40 14.18
CA ALA A 226 -4.82 -22.58 15.13
C ALA A 226 -5.31 -22.37 16.57
N PHE A 227 -6.04 -21.27 16.83
CA PHE A 227 -6.59 -20.95 18.14
C PHE A 227 -7.72 -21.88 18.57
N SER A 228 -8.55 -22.35 17.65
CA SER A 228 -9.59 -23.35 17.93
C SER A 228 -8.96 -24.65 18.46
N ALA A 229 -7.85 -25.09 17.85
CA ALA A 229 -7.09 -26.23 18.33
C ALA A 229 -6.37 -25.93 19.67
N ALA A 230 -5.86 -24.71 19.86
CA ALA A 230 -5.31 -24.29 21.16
C ALA A 230 -6.40 -24.28 22.26
N GLY A 231 -7.67 -24.09 21.91
CA GLY A 231 -8.80 -24.17 22.84
C GLY A 231 -8.82 -25.46 23.67
N TYR A 232 -8.37 -26.60 23.12
CA TYR A 232 -8.29 -27.87 23.86
C TYR A 232 -7.33 -27.84 25.05
N ILE A 233 -6.29 -27.01 25.00
CA ILE A 233 -5.32 -26.84 26.08
C ILE A 233 -5.65 -25.63 26.95
N CYS A 234 -6.18 -24.54 26.37
CA CYS A 234 -6.49 -23.31 27.10
C CYS A 234 -7.73 -23.43 28.01
N THR A 235 -8.75 -24.20 27.61
CA THR A 235 -10.06 -24.19 28.29
C THR A 235 -10.27 -25.35 29.26
N LYS A 236 -9.39 -26.35 29.25
CA LYS A 236 -9.51 -27.49 30.15
C LYS A 236 -9.00 -27.12 31.53
N ILE A 237 -9.86 -27.24 32.54
CA ILE A 237 -9.55 -27.01 33.97
C ILE A 237 -8.31 -27.80 34.44
N ARG A 238 -8.01 -28.94 33.82
CA ARG A 238 -6.86 -29.80 34.17
C ARG A 238 -5.57 -29.46 33.42
N SER A 239 -5.60 -28.53 32.48
CA SER A 239 -4.43 -28.05 31.75
C SER A 239 -3.96 -26.76 32.41
N SER A 240 -3.02 -26.84 33.34
CA SER A 240 -2.36 -25.64 33.90
C SER A 240 -1.12 -25.32 33.07
N LEU A 241 -1.33 -24.84 31.84
CA LEU A 241 -0.25 -24.24 31.06
C LEU A 241 -0.30 -22.74 31.31
N ASP A 242 0.88 -22.16 31.54
CA ASP A 242 1.02 -20.71 31.64
C ASP A 242 0.78 -20.06 30.27
N ASP A 243 0.34 -18.80 30.26
CA ASP A 243 -0.02 -18.09 29.02
C ASP A 243 1.17 -18.00 28.06
N GLU A 244 2.37 -17.74 28.58
CA GLU A 244 3.61 -17.70 27.79
C GLU A 244 3.92 -19.04 27.13
N MET A 245 3.64 -20.16 27.82
CA MET A 245 3.85 -21.50 27.28
C MET A 245 2.87 -21.83 26.16
N ILE A 246 1.62 -21.34 26.27
CA ILE A 246 0.61 -21.49 25.22
C ILE A 246 1.04 -20.74 23.96
N ASP A 247 1.55 -19.52 24.12
CA ASP A 247 2.09 -18.72 23.01
C ASP A 247 3.29 -19.40 22.34
N CYS A 248 4.26 -19.87 23.14
CA CYS A 248 5.40 -20.63 22.63
C CYS A 248 4.96 -21.87 21.86
N LEU A 249 3.97 -22.61 22.35
CA LEU A 249 3.47 -23.82 21.69
C LEU A 249 2.75 -23.49 20.37
N CYS A 250 1.96 -22.42 20.35
CA CYS A 250 1.31 -21.95 19.13
C CYS A 250 2.34 -21.52 18.07
N PHE A 251 3.38 -20.79 18.48
CA PHE A 251 4.48 -20.40 17.62
C PHE A 251 5.27 -21.61 17.09
N LEU A 252 5.62 -22.55 17.97
CA LEU A 252 6.39 -23.74 17.61
C LEU A 252 5.62 -24.62 16.62
N ARG A 253 4.30 -24.77 16.82
CA ARG A 253 3.42 -25.46 15.86
C ARG A 253 3.41 -24.77 14.50
N ALA A 254 3.30 -23.44 14.47
CA ALA A 254 3.33 -22.69 13.22
C ALA A 254 4.68 -22.86 12.48
N TYR A 255 5.79 -22.84 13.22
CA TYR A 255 7.13 -23.06 12.68
C TYR A 255 7.28 -24.43 12.02
N PHE A 256 6.94 -25.51 12.72
CA PHE A 256 7.05 -26.87 12.17
C PHE A 256 6.08 -27.11 11.01
N ASN A 257 4.88 -26.54 11.04
CA ASN A 257 3.96 -26.62 9.91
C ASN A 257 4.53 -25.96 8.65
N LYS A 258 5.26 -24.84 8.79
CA LYS A 258 5.91 -24.16 7.66
C LYS A 258 7.09 -24.98 7.12
N GLN A 259 7.87 -25.61 7.98
CA GLN A 259 8.96 -26.50 7.56
C GLN A 259 8.46 -27.73 6.80
N ASN A 260 7.43 -28.40 7.33
CA ASN A 260 6.86 -29.59 6.71
C ASN A 260 6.17 -29.31 5.36
N ALA A 261 5.71 -28.07 5.13
CA ALA A 261 5.14 -27.66 3.85
C ALA A 261 6.19 -27.33 2.77
N SER A 262 7.48 -27.29 3.12
CA SER A 262 8.58 -27.00 2.19
C SER A 262 9.34 -28.25 1.69
N TYR A 263 8.88 -29.44 2.07
CA TYR A 263 9.30 -30.75 1.54
C TYR A 263 8.20 -31.32 0.64
#